data_AF-A0A969DC05-F1
#
_entry.id   AF-A0A969DC05-F1
#
_cell.length_a   1.000
_cell.length_b   1.000
_cell.length_c   1.000
_cell.angle_alpha   90.00
_cell.angle_beta   90.00
_cell.angle_gamma   90.00
#
_symmetry.space_group_name_H-M   'P 1'
#
loop_
_entity.id
_entity.type
_entity.pdbx_description
1 polymer ?
#
loop_
_entity_poly.entity_id
_entity_poly.type
_entity_poly.pdbx_seq_one_letter_code
_entity_poly.pdbx_strand_id
1 'polypeptide(L)'
;MAQRLMGERSIFIRDMKASFPTAYQGKDFFSVIYSLLDPNLQMLAADWLRGEDLDEEDLALLRVRNSINSEDAAQRMMSNLGWLADSTQPVVLCFDNLDNVPNMPNEQTGLKAMFNVNTLIHNEKLKNFLVIISLISSNWRAHKDEIEYANLARIDQQITLPKITIDQAIALWRSRLAPLHAQATPTPASAIAPLTREWLEYKYPGGKLLPRLALMSAEQLIQEFKKTGKLPEIPKERPEKLQKERPEKLTDNGAGEIVPGAIAVPSDEADRASFELMWQKEFRETGNQLRRISQFSSPELIRRLQEALEALDIPNVQHGILSGSKYSSYSLGYEHLERTCIVWTEDGNMTSFFHVMKACQKAKDGQGRNPSKKWHNQRIYLIRKEKLGTSKNKGYQLFQEIFSGNKHRHIKPDLISVQHLETYHRLVNAAAGGELVIGTKTPHVKDLQRFVRESEVLSDCPLLQQLGLVPSQKSIVVPSDPDATTPTSPSPESLAMAERYILNIMTTQSLVGMQVLVENTQEHVPMLDANDIFGIIQSLCQANRVQMLDPNAQPENQLLCFVPA
;
A
#
# COMPACT_ATOMS: atom_id res chain seq x y z
N MET A 1 -16.70 -11.92 38.78
CA MET A 1 -15.90 -12.34 37.60
C MET A 1 -14.47 -11.79 37.62
N ALA A 2 -14.26 -10.49 37.82
CA ALA A 2 -12.91 -9.87 37.82
C ALA A 2 -11.89 -10.46 38.82
N GLN A 3 -12.32 -10.91 40.02
CA GLN A 3 -11.42 -11.57 40.98
C GLN A 3 -10.92 -12.96 40.53
N ARG A 4 -11.69 -13.69 39.71
CA ARG A 4 -11.27 -14.99 39.14
C ARG A 4 -10.19 -14.79 38.06
N LEU A 5 -10.41 -13.84 37.16
CA LEU A 5 -9.45 -13.43 36.12
C LEU A 5 -8.14 -12.86 36.69
N MET A 6 -8.18 -12.11 37.81
CA MET A 6 -6.95 -11.62 38.44
C MET A 6 -6.09 -12.73 39.05
N GLY A 7 -6.73 -13.75 39.63
CA GLY A 7 -6.05 -14.97 40.09
C GLY A 7 -5.39 -15.70 38.91
N GLU A 8 -6.16 -15.97 37.85
CA GLU A 8 -5.71 -16.66 36.64
C GLU A 8 -4.54 -15.95 35.95
N ARG A 9 -4.60 -14.63 35.77
CA ARG A 9 -3.48 -13.86 35.20
C ARG A 9 -2.22 -13.95 36.05
N SER A 10 -2.34 -13.81 37.37
CA SER A 10 -1.17 -13.85 38.26
C SER A 10 -0.50 -15.23 38.27
N ILE A 11 -1.32 -16.30 38.21
CA ILE A 11 -0.86 -17.68 38.06
C ILE A 11 -0.18 -17.85 36.71
N PHE A 12 -0.81 -17.42 35.61
CA PHE A 12 -0.23 -17.47 34.27
C PHE A 12 1.14 -16.78 34.20
N ILE A 13 1.25 -15.53 34.66
CA ILE A 13 2.52 -14.79 34.62
C ILE A 13 3.58 -15.48 35.48
N ARG A 14 3.21 -15.99 36.67
CA ARG A 14 4.15 -16.70 37.54
C ARG A 14 4.67 -17.96 36.84
N ASP A 15 3.77 -18.76 36.27
CA ASP A 15 4.10 -20.03 35.64
C ASP A 15 4.93 -19.81 34.37
N MET A 16 4.58 -18.82 33.54
CA MET A 16 5.37 -18.43 32.37
C MET A 16 6.76 -17.92 32.74
N LYS A 17 6.90 -17.11 33.80
CA LYS A 17 8.22 -16.68 34.27
C LYS A 17 9.06 -17.84 34.83
N ALA A 18 8.43 -18.85 35.41
CA ALA A 18 9.14 -20.04 35.88
C ALA A 18 9.65 -20.88 34.68
N SER A 19 8.84 -21.01 33.63
CA SER A 19 9.22 -21.71 32.40
C SER A 19 10.25 -20.93 31.56
N PHE A 20 10.24 -19.60 31.61
CA PHE A 20 11.10 -18.71 30.82
C PHE A 20 11.81 -17.67 31.72
N PRO A 21 12.77 -18.08 32.56
CA PRO A 21 13.37 -17.23 33.59
C PRO A 21 14.23 -16.08 33.04
N THR A 22 14.73 -16.21 31.82
CA THR A 22 15.58 -15.26 31.11
C THR A 22 14.81 -14.24 30.27
N ALA A 23 13.47 -14.32 30.24
CA ALA A 23 12.64 -13.40 29.47
C ALA A 23 12.87 -11.94 29.90
N TYR A 24 13.25 -11.10 28.95
CA TYR A 24 13.46 -9.67 29.18
C TYR A 24 12.16 -9.02 29.63
N GLN A 25 12.18 -8.32 30.77
CA GLN A 25 10.98 -7.75 31.37
C GLN A 25 9.80 -8.73 31.43
N GLY A 26 10.05 -10.02 31.72
CA GLY A 26 9.05 -11.09 31.55
C GLY A 26 7.70 -10.85 32.24
N LYS A 27 7.64 -10.10 33.35
CA LYS A 27 6.37 -9.73 33.98
C LYS A 27 5.49 -8.88 33.05
N ASP A 28 6.09 -7.88 32.42
CA ASP A 28 5.38 -6.93 31.56
C ASP A 28 5.06 -7.62 30.24
N PHE A 29 6.03 -8.32 29.64
CA PHE A 29 5.80 -9.11 28.42
C PHE A 29 4.67 -10.14 28.57
N PHE A 30 4.71 -11.02 29.58
CA PHE A 30 3.66 -12.02 29.77
C PHE A 30 2.31 -11.41 30.18
N SER A 31 2.31 -10.21 30.76
CA SER A 31 1.06 -9.46 30.97
C SER A 31 0.39 -9.12 29.64
N VAL A 32 1.18 -8.65 28.68
CA VAL A 32 0.69 -8.27 27.35
C VAL A 32 0.27 -9.49 26.55
N ILE A 33 1.05 -10.57 26.58
CA ILE A 33 0.65 -11.85 25.95
C ILE A 33 -0.68 -12.36 26.51
N TYR A 34 -0.87 -12.31 27.84
CA TYR A 34 -2.16 -12.68 28.43
C TYR A 34 -3.30 -11.75 27.97
N SER A 35 -3.01 -10.45 27.83
CA SER A 35 -4.00 -9.45 27.41
C SER A 35 -4.45 -9.62 25.95
N LEU A 36 -3.67 -10.30 25.10
CA LEU A 36 -4.11 -10.67 23.74
C LEU A 36 -5.29 -11.65 23.72
N LEU A 37 -5.54 -12.36 24.83
CA LEU A 37 -6.66 -13.30 24.96
C LEU A 37 -7.99 -12.59 25.30
N ASP A 38 -7.94 -11.32 25.69
CA ASP A 38 -9.12 -10.50 25.97
C ASP A 38 -9.45 -9.64 24.74
N PRO A 39 -10.61 -9.84 24.08
CA PRO A 39 -11.00 -9.05 22.91
C PRO A 39 -10.99 -7.53 23.16
N ASN A 40 -11.22 -7.08 24.39
CA ASN A 40 -11.22 -5.66 24.73
C ASN A 40 -9.82 -5.06 24.83
N LEU A 41 -8.82 -5.88 25.17
CA LEU A 41 -7.43 -5.45 25.34
C LEU A 41 -6.54 -5.86 24.16
N GLN A 42 -7.03 -6.73 23.27
CA GLN A 42 -6.27 -7.29 22.16
C GLN A 42 -5.61 -6.20 21.30
N MET A 43 -6.37 -5.17 20.92
CA MET A 43 -5.85 -4.06 20.12
C MET A 43 -4.79 -3.24 20.86
N LEU A 44 -4.97 -3.03 22.16
CA LEU A 44 -4.03 -2.27 22.99
C LEU A 44 -2.74 -3.06 23.25
N ALA A 45 -2.88 -4.35 23.51
CA ALA A 45 -1.76 -5.28 23.66
C ALA A 45 -0.94 -5.37 22.36
N ALA A 46 -1.63 -5.38 21.21
CA ALA A 46 -0.97 -5.35 19.90
C ALA A 46 -0.19 -4.05 19.67
N ASP A 47 -0.70 -2.88 20.10
CA ASP A 47 0.03 -1.61 19.99
C ASP A 47 1.29 -1.61 20.85
N TRP A 48 1.21 -2.12 22.08
CA TRP A 48 2.39 -2.25 22.92
C TRP A 48 3.45 -3.17 22.29
N LEU A 49 3.04 -4.31 21.72
CA LEU A 49 3.95 -5.24 21.03
C LEU A 49 4.54 -4.63 19.74
N ARG A 50 3.80 -3.75 19.06
CA ARG A 50 4.31 -2.97 17.93
C ARG A 50 5.35 -1.92 18.36
N GLY A 51 5.40 -1.60 19.64
CA GLY A 51 6.30 -0.60 20.21
C GLY A 51 5.72 0.81 20.20
N GLU A 52 4.38 0.95 20.12
CA GLU A 52 3.72 2.24 20.23
C GLU A 52 3.93 2.86 21.62
N ASP A 53 4.08 4.18 21.66
CA ASP A 53 4.26 4.91 22.92
C ASP A 53 2.91 5.24 23.56
N LEU A 54 2.39 4.25 24.29
CA LEU A 54 1.09 4.30 24.99
C LEU A 54 1.06 5.32 26.13
N ASP A 55 -0.14 5.80 26.48
CA ASP A 55 -0.35 6.67 27.63
C ASP A 55 -0.41 5.91 28.97
N GLU A 56 -0.41 6.64 30.09
CA GLU A 56 -0.40 6.02 31.43
C GLU A 56 -1.70 5.24 31.75
N GLU A 57 -2.85 5.65 31.19
CA GLU A 57 -4.13 4.96 31.38
C GLU A 57 -4.08 3.59 30.68
N ASP A 58 -3.60 3.58 29.45
CA ASP A 58 -3.41 2.40 28.61
C ASP A 58 -2.37 1.42 29.18
N LEU A 59 -1.21 1.92 29.62
CA LEU A 59 -0.19 1.10 30.30
C LEU A 59 -0.75 0.48 31.58
N ALA A 60 -1.61 1.20 32.31
CA ALA A 60 -2.26 0.68 33.51
C ALA A 60 -3.29 -0.41 33.19
N LEU A 61 -4.06 -0.28 32.09
CA LEU A 61 -4.97 -1.32 31.60
C LEU A 61 -4.22 -2.62 31.28
N LEU A 62 -3.09 -2.50 30.57
CA LEU A 62 -2.19 -3.62 30.27
C LEU A 62 -1.35 -4.07 31.48
N ARG A 63 -1.35 -3.30 32.57
CA ARG A 63 -0.57 -3.51 33.80
C ARG A 63 0.93 -3.67 33.55
N VAL A 64 1.44 -2.88 32.61
CA VAL A 64 2.87 -2.76 32.28
C VAL A 64 3.40 -1.44 32.78
N ARG A 65 4.72 -1.34 32.98
CA ARG A 65 5.32 -0.12 33.54
C ARG A 65 5.67 0.92 32.48
N ASN A 66 6.15 0.46 31.33
CA ASN A 66 6.67 1.33 30.28
C ASN A 66 6.35 0.77 28.89
N SER A 67 6.25 1.65 27.90
CA SER A 67 6.29 1.30 26.48
C SER A 67 7.70 0.88 26.06
N ILE A 68 7.80 0.16 24.93
CA ILE A 68 9.08 -0.18 24.31
C ILE A 68 9.65 1.10 23.69
N ASN A 69 10.74 1.62 24.25
CA ASN A 69 11.22 2.98 23.93
C ASN A 69 12.68 3.03 23.45
N SER A 70 13.31 1.89 23.22
CA SER A 70 14.67 1.79 22.69
C SER A 70 14.82 0.61 21.76
N GLU A 71 15.79 0.73 20.85
CA GLU A 71 16.16 -0.34 19.92
C GLU A 71 16.58 -1.61 20.69
N ASP A 72 17.42 -1.49 21.73
CA ASP A 72 17.81 -2.63 22.59
C ASP A 72 16.58 -3.29 23.25
N ALA A 73 15.59 -2.51 23.71
CA ALA A 73 14.37 -3.07 24.29
C ALA A 73 13.53 -3.80 23.23
N ALA A 74 13.39 -3.25 22.02
CA ALA A 74 12.66 -3.89 20.92
C ALA A 74 13.33 -5.21 20.50
N GLN A 75 14.66 -5.19 20.35
CA GLN A 75 15.48 -6.35 20.03
C GLN A 75 15.33 -7.47 21.07
N ARG A 76 15.43 -7.13 22.37
CA ARG A 76 15.23 -8.10 23.46
C ARG A 76 13.78 -8.60 23.53
N MET A 77 12.80 -7.79 23.14
CA MET A 77 11.40 -8.22 23.06
C MET A 77 11.19 -9.24 21.93
N MET A 78 11.85 -9.06 20.78
CA MET A 78 11.87 -10.08 19.74
C MET A 78 12.47 -11.39 20.23
N SER A 79 13.53 -11.33 21.05
CA SER A 79 14.07 -12.53 21.69
C SER A 79 13.00 -13.25 22.51
N ASN A 80 12.20 -12.55 23.32
CA ASN A 80 11.12 -13.20 24.09
C ASN A 80 10.11 -13.95 23.19
N LEU A 81 9.72 -13.36 22.05
CA LEU A 81 8.83 -14.01 21.08
C LEU A 81 9.47 -15.27 20.49
N GLY A 82 10.76 -15.19 20.16
CA GLY A 82 11.55 -16.34 19.75
C GLY A 82 11.46 -17.49 20.73
N TRP A 83 11.75 -17.24 21.99
CA TRP A 83 11.80 -18.29 23.02
C TRP A 83 10.42 -18.90 23.25
N LEU A 84 9.37 -18.09 23.20
CA LEU A 84 7.99 -18.57 23.30
C LEU A 84 7.66 -19.51 22.14
N ALA A 85 8.01 -19.11 20.92
CA ALA A 85 7.73 -19.85 19.71
C ALA A 85 8.61 -21.12 19.56
N ASP A 86 9.82 -21.14 20.12
CA ASP A 86 10.77 -22.27 20.06
C ASP A 86 10.14 -23.60 20.50
N SER A 87 9.21 -23.53 21.46
CA SER A 87 8.47 -24.69 21.97
C SER A 87 7.35 -25.21 21.05
N THR A 88 6.99 -24.48 19.98
CA THR A 88 5.81 -24.77 19.15
C THR A 88 6.13 -24.82 17.66
N GLN A 89 6.66 -23.74 17.08
CA GLN A 89 6.91 -23.60 15.63
C GLN A 89 8.05 -22.61 15.35
N PRO A 90 8.81 -22.82 14.26
CA PRO A 90 9.76 -21.82 13.80
C PRO A 90 9.03 -20.54 13.37
N VAL A 91 9.64 -19.39 13.65
CA VAL A 91 9.16 -18.08 13.18
C VAL A 91 9.85 -17.77 11.85
N VAL A 92 9.07 -17.60 10.78
CA VAL A 92 9.60 -17.19 9.47
C VAL A 92 9.36 -15.70 9.27
N LEU A 93 10.44 -14.93 9.14
CA LEU A 93 10.40 -13.50 8.83
C LEU A 93 10.70 -13.33 7.34
N CYS A 94 9.68 -12.97 6.56
CA CYS A 94 9.81 -12.68 5.14
C CYS A 94 9.88 -11.17 4.94
N PHE A 95 11.02 -10.69 4.47
CA PHE A 95 11.21 -9.31 4.04
C PHE A 95 11.15 -9.27 2.51
N ASP A 96 10.09 -8.66 2.00
CA ASP A 96 9.86 -8.50 0.57
C ASP A 96 9.96 -7.03 0.16
N ASN A 97 10.30 -6.75 -1.10
CA ASN A 97 10.41 -5.40 -1.67
C ASN A 97 11.22 -4.40 -0.83
N LEU A 98 12.34 -4.84 -0.24
CA LEU A 98 13.24 -3.96 0.53
C LEU A 98 13.90 -2.86 -0.32
N ASP A 99 13.70 -2.90 -1.63
CA ASP A 99 14.15 -1.88 -2.59
C ASP A 99 13.53 -0.49 -2.31
N ASN A 100 12.42 -0.43 -1.55
CA ASN A 100 11.72 0.81 -1.19
C ASN A 100 12.00 1.35 0.21
N VAL A 101 12.87 0.71 1.01
CA VAL A 101 13.11 1.18 2.38
C VAL A 101 13.85 2.52 2.35
N PRO A 102 13.29 3.60 2.93
CA PRO A 102 13.90 4.91 2.86
C PRO A 102 15.26 4.93 3.53
N ASN A 103 16.14 5.80 3.03
CA ASN A 103 17.39 6.09 3.71
C ASN A 103 17.08 6.69 5.08
N MET A 104 17.78 6.16 6.09
CA MET A 104 17.67 6.65 7.45
C MET A 104 18.20 8.10 7.54
N PRO A 105 17.83 8.88 8.59
CA PRO A 105 18.25 10.28 8.73
C PRO A 105 19.77 10.53 8.77
N ASN A 106 20.56 9.46 8.90
CA ASN A 106 22.02 9.42 8.86
C ASN A 106 22.58 8.98 7.49
N GLU A 107 21.75 8.96 6.45
CA GLU A 107 22.09 8.54 5.08
C GLU A 107 22.46 7.04 4.96
N GLN A 108 22.22 6.23 5.99
CA GLN A 108 22.32 4.77 5.83
C GLN A 108 21.17 4.24 4.99
N THR A 109 21.48 3.40 4.02
CA THR A 109 20.46 2.70 3.22
C THR A 109 19.64 1.77 4.12
N GLY A 110 18.33 1.73 3.89
CA GLY A 110 17.42 0.86 4.65
C GLY A 110 17.83 -0.62 4.58
N LEU A 111 18.41 -1.03 3.45
CA LEU A 111 18.99 -2.36 3.25
C LEU A 111 20.08 -2.67 4.29
N LYS A 112 21.00 -1.73 4.57
CA LYS A 112 22.06 -1.92 5.58
C LYS A 112 21.47 -2.14 6.98
N ALA A 113 20.45 -1.38 7.36
CA ALA A 113 19.78 -1.52 8.65
C ALA A 113 19.14 -2.93 8.80
N MET A 114 18.52 -3.46 7.74
CA MET A 114 17.93 -4.79 7.75
C MET A 114 18.97 -5.90 7.95
N PHE A 115 20.13 -5.79 7.32
CA PHE A 115 21.21 -6.76 7.52
C PHE A 115 21.80 -6.73 8.95
N ASN A 116 21.67 -5.62 9.67
CA ASN A 116 22.03 -5.56 11.09
C ASN A 116 21.07 -6.37 11.97
N VAL A 117 19.79 -6.51 11.57
CA VAL A 117 18.83 -7.39 12.27
C VAL A 117 19.25 -8.85 12.18
N ASN A 118 19.80 -9.29 11.04
CA ASN A 118 20.34 -10.65 10.92
C ASN A 118 21.48 -10.92 11.92
N THR A 119 22.36 -9.93 12.08
CA THR A 119 23.44 -9.98 13.07
C THR A 119 22.92 -10.08 14.50
N LEU A 120 21.83 -9.40 14.81
CA LEU A 120 21.17 -9.51 16.10
C LEU A 120 20.66 -10.92 16.37
N ILE A 121 19.85 -11.47 15.47
CA ILE A 121 19.22 -12.79 15.60
C ILE A 121 20.31 -13.85 15.86
N HIS A 122 21.42 -13.75 15.13
CA HIS A 122 22.56 -14.62 15.33
C HIS A 122 23.27 -14.41 16.68
N ASN A 123 23.52 -13.17 17.09
CA ASN A 123 24.22 -12.86 18.36
C ASN A 123 23.40 -13.27 19.59
N GLU A 124 22.08 -13.07 19.55
CA GLU A 124 21.14 -13.46 20.60
C GLU A 124 20.83 -14.97 20.59
N LYS A 125 21.42 -15.73 19.66
CA LYS A 125 21.28 -17.19 19.51
C LYS A 125 19.82 -17.63 19.37
N LEU A 126 19.00 -16.85 18.67
CA LEU A 126 17.61 -17.20 18.41
C LEU A 126 17.54 -18.27 17.33
N LYS A 127 17.50 -19.55 17.76
CA LYS A 127 17.62 -20.72 16.87
C LYS A 127 16.37 -21.05 16.06
N ASN A 128 15.23 -20.47 16.42
CA ASN A 128 13.93 -20.79 15.84
C ASN A 128 13.45 -19.77 14.80
N PHE A 129 14.32 -18.85 14.36
CA PHE A 129 13.99 -17.90 13.29
C PHE A 129 14.57 -18.36 11.95
N LEU A 130 13.75 -18.26 10.91
CA LEU A 130 14.19 -18.29 9.52
C LEU A 130 13.94 -16.92 8.91
N VAL A 131 15.00 -16.25 8.47
CA VAL A 131 14.89 -14.94 7.79
C VAL A 131 15.01 -15.16 6.29
N ILE A 132 13.98 -14.75 5.55
CA ILE A 132 13.97 -14.77 4.09
C ILE A 132 13.97 -13.31 3.62
N ILE A 133 14.98 -12.95 2.84
CA ILE A 133 15.07 -11.61 2.25
C ILE A 133 14.96 -11.76 0.74
N SER A 134 13.88 -11.22 0.17
CA SER A 134 13.63 -11.16 -1.26
C SER A 134 14.06 -9.80 -1.81
N LEU A 135 14.88 -9.82 -2.87
CA LEU A 135 15.44 -8.61 -3.49
C LEU A 135 15.46 -8.76 -5.01
N ILE A 136 15.29 -7.63 -5.70
CA ILE A 136 15.54 -7.56 -7.14
C ILE A 136 17.05 -7.69 -7.39
N SER A 137 17.42 -8.54 -8.36
CA SER A 137 18.84 -8.87 -8.61
C SER A 137 19.72 -7.68 -9.00
N SER A 138 19.16 -6.64 -9.63
CA SER A 138 19.89 -5.40 -9.94
C SER A 138 20.13 -4.57 -8.68
N ASN A 139 19.13 -4.46 -7.79
CA ASN A 139 19.27 -3.71 -6.55
C ASN A 139 20.30 -4.35 -5.60
N TRP A 140 20.29 -5.69 -5.52
CA TRP A 140 21.32 -6.43 -4.81
C TRP A 140 22.72 -6.12 -5.36
N ARG A 141 22.90 -6.08 -6.69
CA ARG A 141 24.18 -5.73 -7.31
C ARG A 141 24.62 -4.30 -7.01
N ALA A 142 23.68 -3.36 -6.97
CA ALA A 142 23.97 -1.95 -6.74
C ALA A 142 24.42 -1.65 -5.30
N HIS A 143 23.81 -2.30 -4.30
CA HIS A 143 24.00 -1.94 -2.88
C HIS A 143 24.74 -2.98 -2.04
N LYS A 144 25.07 -4.15 -2.59
CA LYS A 144 25.78 -5.20 -1.82
C LYS A 144 27.07 -4.69 -1.17
N ASP A 145 27.81 -3.83 -1.87
CA ASP A 145 29.11 -3.32 -1.40
C ASP A 145 28.97 -2.31 -0.24
N GLU A 146 27.78 -1.78 0.02
CA GLU A 146 27.48 -0.92 1.17
C GLU A 146 27.25 -1.71 2.46
N ILE A 147 26.98 -3.02 2.33
CA ILE A 147 26.69 -3.91 3.45
C ILE A 147 28.01 -4.39 4.06
N GLU A 148 28.10 -4.33 5.39
CA GLU A 148 29.28 -4.79 6.11
C GLU A 148 29.54 -6.28 5.88
N TYR A 149 30.80 -6.64 5.62
CA TYR A 149 31.21 -8.01 5.31
C TYR A 149 30.76 -9.02 6.38
N ALA A 150 30.76 -8.62 7.66
CA ALA A 150 30.29 -9.45 8.76
C ALA A 150 28.81 -9.85 8.64
N ASN A 151 27.97 -9.00 8.04
CA ASN A 151 26.57 -9.31 7.78
C ASN A 151 26.42 -10.22 6.56
N LEU A 152 27.21 -9.99 5.50
CA LEU A 152 27.22 -10.84 4.30
C LEU A 152 27.69 -12.26 4.60
N ALA A 153 28.68 -12.43 5.47
CA ALA A 153 29.19 -13.73 5.89
C ALA A 153 28.16 -14.59 6.66
N ARG A 154 27.05 -13.98 7.12
CA ARG A 154 25.95 -14.64 7.83
C ARG A 154 24.77 -15.02 6.92
N ILE A 155 24.94 -14.92 5.60
CA ILE A 155 23.95 -15.43 4.65
C ILE A 155 24.20 -16.93 4.47
N ASP A 156 23.32 -17.76 5.02
CA ASP A 156 23.46 -19.22 4.94
C ASP A 156 23.24 -19.74 3.50
N GLN A 157 22.27 -19.15 2.79
CA GLN A 157 21.92 -19.57 1.44
C GLN A 157 21.48 -18.39 0.59
N GLN A 158 21.98 -18.34 -0.65
CA GLN A 158 21.50 -17.45 -1.69
C GLN A 158 20.81 -18.28 -2.77
N ILE A 159 19.54 -17.97 -3.04
CA ILE A 159 18.75 -18.64 -4.07
C ILE A 159 18.40 -17.61 -5.15
N THR A 160 18.79 -17.89 -6.38
CA THR A 160 18.37 -17.10 -7.54
C THR A 160 17.24 -17.84 -8.25
N LEU A 161 16.07 -17.21 -8.35
CA LEU A 161 14.92 -17.79 -9.04
C LEU A 161 15.17 -17.77 -10.57
N PRO A 162 15.18 -18.93 -11.25
CA PRO A 162 15.42 -18.99 -12.68
C PRO A 162 14.19 -18.55 -13.48
N LYS A 163 14.43 -18.14 -14.73
CA LYS A 163 13.38 -18.02 -15.75
C LYS A 163 12.71 -19.38 -15.98
N ILE A 164 11.42 -19.38 -16.29
CA ILE A 164 10.65 -20.58 -16.61
C ILE A 164 10.81 -20.95 -18.09
N THR A 165 10.56 -22.21 -18.42
CA THR A 165 10.52 -22.69 -19.82
C THR A 165 9.17 -22.40 -20.48
N ILE A 166 9.11 -22.56 -21.81
CA ILE A 166 7.84 -22.49 -22.57
C ILE A 166 6.82 -23.51 -22.05
N ASP A 167 7.25 -24.73 -21.72
CA ASP A 167 6.35 -25.76 -21.17
C ASP A 167 5.75 -25.35 -19.82
N GLN A 168 6.58 -24.76 -18.95
CA GLN A 168 6.12 -24.24 -17.66
C GLN A 168 5.18 -23.03 -17.84
N ALA A 169 5.42 -22.17 -18.84
CA ALA A 169 4.52 -21.07 -19.17
C ALA A 169 3.17 -21.57 -19.70
N ILE A 170 3.16 -22.63 -20.53
CA ILE A 170 1.93 -23.28 -20.98
C ILE A 170 1.18 -23.92 -19.81
N ALA A 171 1.90 -24.57 -18.89
CA ALA A 171 1.29 -25.13 -17.67
C ALA A 171 0.67 -24.04 -16.80
N LEU A 172 1.33 -22.88 -16.69
CA LEU A 172 0.81 -21.71 -16.01
C LEU A 172 -0.48 -21.20 -16.67
N TRP A 173 -0.51 -21.02 -18.00
CA TRP A 173 -1.73 -20.65 -18.73
C TRP A 173 -2.86 -21.65 -18.53
N ARG A 174 -2.56 -22.95 -18.68
CA ARG A 174 -3.53 -24.03 -18.47
C ARG A 174 -4.14 -23.96 -17.07
N SER A 175 -3.32 -23.77 -16.04
CA SER A 175 -3.81 -23.71 -14.65
C SER A 175 -4.80 -22.56 -14.43
N ARG A 176 -4.62 -21.43 -15.12
CA ARG A 176 -5.50 -20.25 -15.03
C ARG A 176 -6.77 -20.40 -15.86
N LEU A 177 -6.69 -21.07 -17.01
CA LEU A 177 -7.83 -21.26 -17.91
C LEU A 177 -8.72 -22.46 -17.54
N ALA A 178 -8.18 -23.47 -16.84
CA ALA A 178 -8.91 -24.69 -16.51
C ALA A 178 -10.27 -24.44 -15.81
N PRO A 179 -10.40 -23.55 -14.81
CA PRO A 179 -11.69 -23.27 -14.19
C PRO A 179 -12.72 -22.67 -15.16
N LEU A 180 -12.27 -21.88 -16.14
CA LEU A 180 -13.13 -21.28 -17.17
C LEU A 180 -13.55 -22.31 -18.21
N HIS A 181 -12.61 -23.15 -18.66
CA HIS A 181 -12.89 -24.21 -19.62
C HIS A 181 -13.86 -25.26 -19.07
N ALA A 182 -13.84 -25.52 -17.77
CA ALA A 182 -14.79 -26.41 -17.11
C ALA A 182 -16.24 -25.91 -17.15
N GLN A 183 -16.44 -24.58 -17.29
CA GLN A 183 -17.75 -23.94 -17.36
C GLN A 183 -18.21 -23.69 -18.81
N ALA A 184 -17.30 -23.79 -19.78
CA ALA A 184 -17.58 -23.50 -21.17
C ALA A 184 -18.33 -24.65 -21.87
N THR A 185 -19.39 -24.31 -22.59
CA THR A 185 -20.15 -25.24 -23.43
C THR A 185 -20.19 -24.71 -24.87
N PRO A 186 -19.55 -25.39 -25.85
CA PRO A 186 -18.79 -26.63 -25.71
C PRO A 186 -17.43 -26.44 -25.01
N THR A 187 -16.90 -27.52 -24.45
CA THR A 187 -15.55 -27.52 -23.88
C THR A 187 -14.52 -27.22 -24.98
N PRO A 188 -13.56 -26.30 -24.75
CA PRO A 188 -12.58 -25.95 -25.77
C PRO A 188 -11.69 -27.15 -26.15
N ALA A 189 -11.33 -27.24 -27.44
CA ALA A 189 -10.53 -28.35 -27.97
C ALA A 189 -9.09 -28.40 -27.42
N SER A 190 -8.57 -27.28 -26.93
CA SER A 190 -7.23 -27.16 -26.34
C SER A 190 -7.31 -26.66 -24.91
N ALA A 191 -6.50 -27.23 -24.03
CA ALA A 191 -6.40 -26.85 -22.62
C ALA A 191 -5.84 -25.43 -22.38
N ILE A 192 -5.41 -24.74 -23.44
CA ILE A 192 -4.99 -23.33 -23.39
C ILE A 192 -5.78 -22.45 -24.35
N ALA A 193 -6.84 -22.95 -24.99
CA ALA A 193 -7.67 -22.14 -25.90
C ALA A 193 -8.17 -20.85 -25.23
N PRO A 194 -8.23 -19.71 -25.95
CA PRO A 194 -7.90 -19.56 -27.38
C PRO A 194 -6.40 -19.48 -27.68
N LEU A 195 -5.53 -19.41 -26.66
CA LEU A 195 -4.09 -19.23 -26.81
C LEU A 195 -3.41 -20.42 -27.50
N THR A 196 -2.21 -20.16 -28.06
CA THR A 196 -1.42 -21.18 -28.74
C THR A 196 0.05 -21.14 -28.31
N ARG A 197 0.75 -22.27 -28.46
CA ARG A 197 2.18 -22.40 -28.10
C ARG A 197 3.06 -21.55 -29.01
N GLU A 198 2.70 -21.47 -30.28
CA GLU A 198 3.46 -20.80 -31.34
C GLU A 198 3.67 -19.32 -31.01
N TRP A 199 2.70 -18.69 -30.32
CA TRP A 199 2.83 -17.31 -29.84
C TRP A 199 3.96 -17.15 -28.79
N LEU A 200 4.12 -18.11 -27.87
CA LEU A 200 5.22 -18.08 -26.91
C LEU A 200 6.57 -18.35 -27.58
N GLU A 201 6.63 -19.30 -28.51
CA GLU A 201 7.85 -19.64 -29.25
C GLU A 201 8.30 -18.49 -30.16
N TYR A 202 7.35 -17.79 -30.78
CA TYR A 202 7.61 -16.59 -31.56
C TYR A 202 8.14 -15.43 -30.69
N LYS A 203 7.47 -15.14 -29.57
CA LYS A 203 7.83 -14.01 -28.69
C LYS A 203 9.10 -14.27 -27.87
N TYR A 204 9.38 -15.53 -27.54
CA TYR A 204 10.52 -15.94 -26.70
C TYR A 204 11.35 -17.06 -27.36
N PRO A 205 12.08 -16.77 -28.45
CA PRO A 205 12.85 -17.76 -29.19
C PRO A 205 13.98 -18.41 -28.36
N GLY A 206 14.41 -17.75 -27.28
CA GLY A 206 15.37 -18.31 -26.32
C GLY A 206 14.79 -19.40 -25.41
N GLY A 207 13.50 -19.73 -25.54
CA GLY A 207 12.82 -20.82 -24.81
C GLY A 207 12.63 -20.58 -23.31
N LYS A 208 13.03 -19.40 -22.80
CA LYS A 208 12.94 -19.02 -21.38
C LYS A 208 12.38 -17.62 -21.21
N LEU A 209 11.53 -17.45 -20.22
CA LEU A 209 10.84 -16.18 -19.93
C LEU A 209 10.54 -16.05 -18.43
N LEU A 210 10.18 -14.84 -18.00
CA LEU A 210 9.66 -14.62 -16.64
C LEU A 210 8.18 -15.05 -16.58
N PRO A 211 7.71 -15.67 -15.47
CA PRO A 211 6.31 -16.05 -15.31
C PRO A 211 5.32 -14.92 -15.60
N ARG A 212 5.62 -13.70 -15.14
CA ARG A 212 4.80 -12.50 -15.36
C ARG A 212 4.62 -12.19 -16.85
N LEU A 213 5.68 -12.27 -17.64
CA LEU A 213 5.64 -12.02 -19.08
C LEU A 213 4.80 -13.05 -19.84
N ALA A 214 4.74 -14.30 -19.35
CA ALA A 214 3.82 -15.29 -19.88
C ALA A 214 2.37 -14.86 -19.65
N LEU A 215 2.00 -14.47 -18.43
CA LEU A 215 0.64 -14.05 -18.09
C LEU A 215 0.21 -12.78 -18.84
N MET A 216 1.08 -11.77 -18.92
CA MET A 216 0.81 -10.54 -19.68
C MET A 216 0.59 -10.84 -21.17
N SER A 217 1.33 -11.79 -21.74
CA SER A 217 1.15 -12.19 -23.14
C SER A 217 -0.18 -12.91 -23.36
N ALA A 218 -0.59 -13.77 -22.42
CA ALA A 218 -1.92 -14.40 -22.45
C ALA A 218 -3.04 -13.35 -22.40
N GLU A 219 -2.94 -12.39 -21.48
CA GLU A 219 -3.92 -11.31 -21.35
C GLU A 219 -4.05 -10.49 -22.63
N GLN A 220 -2.93 -10.05 -23.22
CA GLN A 220 -2.91 -9.31 -24.49
C GLN A 220 -3.64 -10.07 -25.61
N LEU A 221 -3.32 -11.36 -25.77
CA LEU A 221 -3.91 -12.20 -26.80
C LEU A 221 -5.40 -12.45 -26.56
N ILE A 222 -5.81 -12.65 -25.30
CA ILE A 222 -7.22 -12.81 -24.94
C ILE A 222 -8.01 -11.52 -25.19
N GLN A 223 -7.44 -10.35 -24.86
CA GLN A 223 -8.09 -9.06 -25.12
C GLN A 223 -8.28 -8.83 -26.62
N GLU A 224 -7.28 -9.12 -27.44
CA GLU A 224 -7.40 -9.02 -28.89
C GLU A 224 -8.45 -10.00 -29.44
N PHE A 225 -8.49 -11.21 -28.90
CA PHE A 225 -9.51 -12.20 -29.24
C PHE A 225 -10.92 -11.73 -28.86
N LYS A 226 -11.10 -11.11 -27.68
CA LYS A 226 -12.39 -10.54 -27.27
C LYS A 226 -12.85 -9.42 -28.21
N LYS A 227 -11.92 -8.60 -28.71
CA LYS A 227 -12.23 -7.48 -29.62
C LYS A 227 -12.55 -7.92 -31.04
N THR A 228 -11.79 -8.87 -31.57
CA THR A 228 -11.82 -9.22 -33.01
C THR A 228 -12.46 -10.58 -33.30
N GLY A 229 -12.68 -11.40 -32.26
CA GLY A 229 -13.10 -12.80 -32.39
C GLY A 229 -12.01 -13.73 -32.93
N LYS A 230 -10.79 -13.23 -33.15
CA LYS A 230 -9.66 -13.99 -33.71
C LYS A 230 -8.37 -13.66 -32.95
N LEU A 231 -7.46 -14.62 -32.89
CA LEU A 231 -6.10 -14.27 -32.47
C LEU A 231 -5.40 -13.50 -33.60
N PRO A 232 -4.50 -12.56 -33.25
CA PRO A 232 -3.66 -11.92 -34.25
C PRO A 232 -2.85 -12.99 -35.01
N GLU A 233 -2.52 -12.71 -36.26
CA GLU A 233 -1.61 -13.57 -37.03
C GLU A 233 -0.19 -13.41 -36.49
N ILE A 234 0.54 -14.52 -36.38
CA ILE A 234 1.97 -14.48 -36.03
C ILE A 234 2.72 -13.88 -37.21
N PRO A 235 3.46 -12.76 -37.05
CA PRO A 235 4.19 -12.14 -38.15
C PRO A 235 5.18 -13.11 -38.80
N LYS A 236 5.16 -13.20 -40.13
CA LYS A 236 6.06 -14.07 -40.92
C LYS A 236 7.50 -13.57 -40.95
N GLU A 237 7.70 -12.27 -40.79
CA GLU A 237 9.02 -11.62 -40.72
C GLU A 237 9.24 -11.08 -39.31
N ARG A 238 10.37 -11.44 -38.71
CA ARG A 238 10.76 -10.87 -37.40
C ARG A 238 11.09 -9.40 -37.59
N PRO A 239 10.72 -8.51 -36.65
CA PRO A 239 11.31 -7.19 -36.60
C PRO A 239 12.84 -7.33 -36.49
N GLU A 240 13.58 -6.78 -37.45
CA GLU A 240 15.06 -6.79 -37.45
C GLU A 240 15.68 -6.24 -36.15
N LYS A 241 14.90 -5.47 -35.37
CA LYS A 241 15.28 -4.96 -34.05
C LYS A 241 15.52 -6.05 -32.98
N LEU A 242 15.05 -7.29 -33.18
CA LEU A 242 15.31 -8.40 -32.24
C LEU A 242 16.58 -9.21 -32.58
N GLN A 243 17.23 -8.98 -33.73
CA GLN A 243 18.41 -9.76 -34.15
C GLN A 243 19.76 -9.09 -33.84
N LYS A 244 19.79 -7.83 -33.41
CA LYS A 244 21.06 -7.11 -33.12
C LYS A 244 21.54 -7.16 -31.67
N GLU A 245 20.78 -7.70 -30.73
CA GLU A 245 21.26 -7.94 -29.37
C GLU A 245 21.80 -9.36 -29.22
N ARG A 246 23.02 -9.58 -29.73
CA ARG A 246 23.89 -10.67 -29.25
C ARG A 246 24.31 -10.33 -27.81
N PRO A 247 24.29 -11.27 -26.86
CA PRO A 247 24.59 -11.00 -25.46
C PRO A 247 26.11 -10.94 -25.24
N GLU A 248 26.75 -9.85 -25.63
CA GLU A 248 28.08 -9.50 -25.13
C GLU A 248 27.97 -8.18 -24.36
N LYS A 249 28.05 -8.30 -23.03
CA LYS A 249 28.06 -7.24 -22.01
C LYS A 249 26.79 -6.37 -21.94
N LEU A 250 25.77 -6.89 -21.26
CA LEU A 250 24.82 -6.05 -20.51
C LEU A 250 25.60 -5.32 -19.41
N THR A 251 26.06 -4.10 -19.70
CA THR A 251 26.36 -3.11 -18.66
C THR A 251 25.04 -2.59 -18.12
N ASP A 252 24.87 -2.74 -16.82
CA ASP A 252 23.62 -2.68 -16.04
C ASP A 252 23.07 -1.27 -15.79
N ASN A 253 23.54 -0.25 -16.53
CA ASN A 253 23.14 1.15 -16.34
C ASN A 253 22.63 1.73 -17.66
N GLY A 254 21.32 1.73 -17.84
CA GLY A 254 20.67 2.41 -18.95
C GLY A 254 19.21 1.99 -19.06
N ALA A 255 18.31 2.98 -18.92
CA ALA A 255 16.90 2.86 -19.25
C ALA A 255 16.75 2.37 -20.70
N GLY A 256 16.58 1.07 -20.87
CA GLY A 256 16.15 0.47 -22.12
C GLY A 256 14.64 0.41 -22.12
N GLU A 257 13.99 1.31 -22.86
CA GLU A 257 12.61 1.11 -23.30
C GLU A 257 12.53 -0.26 -23.99
N ILE A 258 11.89 -1.21 -23.31
CA ILE A 258 11.41 -2.43 -23.97
C ILE A 258 10.25 -1.96 -24.84
N VAL A 259 10.54 -1.56 -26.08
CA VAL A 259 9.51 -1.28 -27.07
C VAL A 259 8.76 -2.60 -27.33
N PRO A 260 7.47 -2.71 -26.96
CA PRO A 260 6.68 -3.88 -27.29
C PRO A 260 6.55 -3.96 -28.81
N GLY A 261 6.96 -5.09 -29.39
CA GLY A 261 6.73 -5.39 -30.79
C GLY A 261 5.23 -5.29 -31.11
N ALA A 262 4.93 -4.60 -32.21
CA ALA A 262 3.60 -4.18 -32.65
C ALA A 262 2.51 -5.25 -32.57
N ILE A 263 1.71 -5.15 -31.51
CA ILE A 263 0.28 -5.47 -31.45
C ILE A 263 -0.32 -4.30 -30.67
N ALA A 264 -1.38 -3.69 -31.21
CA ALA A 264 -1.95 -2.39 -30.86
C ALA A 264 -1.54 -1.81 -29.48
N VAL A 265 -0.88 -0.65 -29.49
CA VAL A 265 -0.64 0.17 -28.29
C VAL A 265 -2.00 0.38 -27.60
N PRO A 266 -2.20 -0.10 -26.35
CA PRO A 266 -3.39 0.27 -25.58
C PRO A 266 -3.43 1.79 -25.51
N SER A 267 -4.58 2.41 -25.80
CA SER A 267 -4.73 3.85 -25.65
C SER A 267 -4.43 4.25 -24.21
N ASP A 268 -3.84 5.43 -23.99
CA ASP A 268 -3.59 5.96 -22.64
C ASP A 268 -4.87 5.94 -21.77
N GLU A 269 -6.04 6.02 -22.42
CA GLU A 269 -7.36 5.87 -21.78
C GLU A 269 -7.60 4.47 -21.17
N ALA A 270 -7.19 3.39 -21.83
CA ALA A 270 -7.38 2.03 -21.31
C ALA A 270 -6.45 1.73 -20.12
N ASP A 271 -5.23 2.27 -20.14
CA ASP A 271 -4.32 2.18 -19.00
C ASP A 271 -4.85 3.00 -17.81
N ARG A 272 -5.37 4.21 -18.06
CA ARG A 272 -6.02 5.03 -17.03
C ARG A 272 -7.24 4.32 -16.43
N ALA A 273 -8.11 3.75 -17.26
CA ALA A 273 -9.26 2.97 -16.79
C ALA A 273 -8.83 1.75 -15.95
N SER A 274 -7.78 1.06 -16.37
CA SER A 274 -7.19 -0.06 -15.61
C SER A 274 -6.66 0.40 -14.27
N PHE A 275 -5.99 1.55 -14.23
CA PHE A 275 -5.51 2.14 -12.98
C PHE A 275 -6.66 2.50 -12.04
N GLU A 276 -7.71 3.14 -12.53
CA GLU A 276 -8.86 3.55 -11.72
C GLU A 276 -9.57 2.35 -11.09
N LEU A 277 -9.78 1.27 -11.85
CA LEU A 277 -10.36 0.02 -11.32
C LEU A 277 -9.47 -0.61 -10.24
N MET A 278 -8.16 -0.60 -10.47
CA MET A 278 -7.19 -1.09 -9.49
C MET A 278 -7.19 -0.24 -8.21
N TRP A 279 -7.16 1.10 -8.37
CA TRP A 279 -7.24 2.03 -7.25
C TRP A 279 -8.49 1.78 -6.41
N GLN A 280 -9.65 1.67 -7.05
CA GLN A 280 -10.92 1.41 -6.37
C GLN A 280 -10.92 0.09 -5.59
N LYS A 281 -10.38 -0.98 -6.18
CA LYS A 281 -10.25 -2.28 -5.51
C LYS A 281 -9.35 -2.17 -4.27
N GLU A 282 -8.13 -1.65 -4.44
CA GLU A 282 -7.17 -1.50 -3.35
C GLU A 282 -7.66 -0.54 -2.27
N PHE A 283 -8.37 0.52 -2.66
CA PHE A 283 -8.98 1.48 -1.74
C PHE A 283 -10.01 0.78 -0.85
N ARG A 284 -10.90 -0.03 -1.44
CA ARG A 284 -11.89 -0.80 -0.69
C ARG A 284 -11.25 -1.83 0.23
N GLU A 285 -10.27 -2.58 -0.25
CA GLU A 285 -9.53 -3.56 0.56
C GLU A 285 -8.83 -2.89 1.75
N THR A 286 -8.22 -1.73 1.53
CA THR A 286 -7.60 -0.93 2.57
C THR A 286 -8.62 -0.44 3.60
N GLY A 287 -9.78 0.07 3.16
CA GLY A 287 -10.87 0.48 4.05
C GLY A 287 -11.42 -0.67 4.90
N ASN A 288 -11.51 -1.87 4.31
CA ASN A 288 -11.95 -3.07 5.02
C ASN A 288 -10.97 -3.53 6.10
N GLN A 289 -9.68 -3.17 6.00
CA GLN A 289 -8.65 -3.52 6.98
C GLN A 289 -8.41 -2.42 8.01
N LEU A 290 -8.57 -1.16 7.62
CA LEU A 290 -8.31 0.00 8.47
C LEU A 290 -9.40 0.13 9.55
N ARG A 291 -8.96 0.27 10.81
CA ARG A 291 -9.88 0.43 11.96
C ARG A 291 -9.65 1.72 12.73
N ARG A 292 -8.41 2.18 12.82
CA ARG A 292 -7.98 3.38 13.55
C ARG A 292 -6.73 3.97 12.90
N ILE A 293 -6.49 5.25 13.13
CA ILE A 293 -5.32 5.96 12.60
C ILE A 293 -4.03 5.45 13.26
N SER A 294 -4.05 5.21 14.58
CA SER A 294 -2.92 4.68 15.36
C SER A 294 -2.58 3.21 15.06
N GLN A 295 -3.17 2.62 14.03
CA GLN A 295 -2.67 1.37 13.45
C GLN A 295 -1.30 1.57 12.78
N PHE A 296 -1.02 2.80 12.34
CA PHE A 296 0.26 3.22 11.78
C PHE A 296 0.97 4.14 12.76
N SER A 297 2.27 3.96 12.88
CA SER A 297 3.12 4.84 13.67
C SER A 297 3.22 6.24 13.03
N SER A 298 3.59 7.24 13.84
CA SER A 298 3.76 8.62 13.37
C SER A 298 4.72 8.76 12.15
N PRO A 299 5.89 8.08 12.11
CA PRO A 299 6.77 8.07 10.94
C PRO A 299 6.15 7.42 9.69
N GLU A 300 5.38 6.36 9.88
CA GLU A 300 4.68 5.65 8.80
C GLU A 300 3.61 6.53 8.14
N LEU A 301 2.88 7.32 8.93
CA LEU A 301 1.91 8.30 8.43
C LEU A 301 2.61 9.43 7.65
N ILE A 302 3.75 9.92 8.16
CA ILE A 302 4.58 10.91 7.44
C ILE A 302 5.07 10.36 6.11
N ARG A 303 5.49 9.09 6.05
CA ARG A 303 5.96 8.47 4.80
C ARG A 303 4.84 8.39 3.76
N ARG A 304 3.65 7.92 4.14
CA ARG A 304 2.51 7.83 3.22
C ARG A 304 2.09 9.20 2.70
N LEU A 305 2.14 10.23 3.56
CA LEU A 305 1.89 11.60 3.15
C LEU A 305 2.96 12.11 2.19
N GLN A 306 4.24 11.85 2.46
CA GLN A 306 5.35 12.22 1.58
C GLN A 306 5.14 11.64 0.17
N GLU A 307 4.83 10.35 0.07
CA GLU A 307 4.58 9.70 -1.22
C GLU A 307 3.43 10.38 -1.98
N ALA A 308 2.34 10.74 -1.29
CA ALA A 308 1.23 11.49 -1.90
C ALA A 308 1.67 12.89 -2.38
N LEU A 309 2.50 13.61 -1.62
CA LEU A 309 3.04 14.90 -2.06
C LEU A 309 3.92 14.77 -3.31
N GLU A 310 4.76 13.73 -3.36
CA GLU A 310 5.60 13.42 -4.52
C GLU A 310 4.74 13.05 -5.75
N ALA A 311 3.62 12.33 -5.53
CA ALA A 311 2.67 12.01 -6.60
C ALA A 311 1.98 13.25 -7.16
N LEU A 312 1.66 14.22 -6.30
CA LEU A 312 1.09 15.51 -6.69
C LEU A 312 2.12 16.50 -7.26
N ASP A 313 3.37 16.06 -7.45
CA ASP A 313 4.48 16.90 -7.97
C ASP A 313 4.72 18.17 -7.14
N ILE A 314 4.53 18.06 -5.81
CA ILE A 314 4.81 19.15 -4.88
C ILE A 314 6.33 19.32 -4.78
N PRO A 315 6.88 20.54 -4.99
CA PRO A 315 8.32 20.74 -4.99
C PRO A 315 8.93 20.74 -3.58
N ASN A 316 10.22 20.43 -3.53
CA ASN A 316 11.07 20.54 -2.33
C ASN A 316 10.54 19.78 -1.09
N VAL A 317 9.93 18.62 -1.32
CA VAL A 317 9.52 17.71 -0.24
C VAL A 317 10.76 17.19 0.49
N GLN A 318 10.84 17.44 1.80
CA GLN A 318 11.99 17.14 2.66
C GLN A 318 11.54 16.44 3.93
N HIS A 319 11.98 15.20 4.12
CA HIS A 319 11.77 14.46 5.35
C HIS A 319 12.71 14.95 6.47
N GLY A 320 12.27 14.87 7.74
CA GLY A 320 13.17 15.10 8.86
C GLY A 320 13.48 16.57 9.15
N ILE A 321 12.44 17.41 9.24
CA ILE A 321 12.59 18.86 9.43
C ILE A 321 12.86 19.26 10.87
N LEU A 322 12.19 18.61 11.83
CA LEU A 322 12.36 18.91 13.25
C LEU A 322 13.78 18.63 13.71
N SER A 323 14.25 19.45 14.64
CA SER A 323 15.60 19.35 15.20
C SER A 323 15.67 18.31 16.33
N GLY A 324 16.57 17.33 16.20
CA GLY A 324 16.77 16.25 17.17
C GLY A 324 16.57 14.88 16.53
N SER A 325 17.32 13.86 16.98
CA SER A 325 17.33 12.54 16.34
C SER A 325 16.05 11.73 16.55
N LYS A 326 15.34 11.93 17.67
CA LYS A 326 14.20 11.08 18.05
C LYS A 326 12.91 11.38 17.27
N TYR A 327 12.58 12.64 17.04
CA TYR A 327 11.29 13.06 16.43
C TYR A 327 11.46 13.71 15.05
N SER A 328 12.64 13.61 14.44
CA SER A 328 12.85 14.14 13.08
C SER A 328 11.90 13.46 12.10
N SER A 329 11.75 12.14 12.18
CA SER A 329 10.86 11.33 11.34
C SER A 329 9.37 11.64 11.47
N TYR A 330 8.98 12.49 12.43
CA TYR A 330 7.59 12.89 12.64
C TYR A 330 7.24 14.13 11.81
N SER A 331 8.14 14.54 10.92
CA SER A 331 8.01 15.81 10.22
C SER A 331 8.43 15.76 8.76
N LEU A 332 7.71 16.57 7.99
CA LEU A 332 7.83 16.70 6.55
C LEU A 332 7.77 18.18 6.19
N GLY A 333 8.66 18.63 5.33
CA GLY A 333 8.67 20.00 4.81
C GLY A 333 8.36 20.00 3.34
N TYR A 334 7.68 21.03 2.83
CA TYR A 334 7.48 21.22 1.40
C TYR A 334 7.31 22.71 1.07
N GLU A 335 7.37 23.04 -0.22
CA GLU A 335 7.11 24.39 -0.72
C GLU A 335 5.90 24.36 -1.64
N HIS A 336 4.81 25.02 -1.22
CA HIS A 336 3.61 25.17 -2.05
C HIS A 336 2.91 26.47 -1.66
N LEU A 337 3.02 27.49 -2.52
CA LEU A 337 2.66 28.90 -2.26
C LEU A 337 3.50 29.56 -1.16
N GLU A 338 3.70 28.88 -0.02
CA GLU A 338 4.62 29.21 1.05
C GLU A 338 5.35 27.95 1.54
N ARG A 339 6.47 28.15 2.23
CA ARG A 339 7.21 27.03 2.82
C ARG A 339 6.50 26.55 4.09
N THR A 340 6.21 25.25 4.12
CA THR A 340 5.32 24.65 5.09
C THR A 340 5.97 23.44 5.76
N CYS A 341 5.86 23.36 7.08
CA CYS A 341 6.27 22.21 7.88
C CYS A 341 5.03 21.47 8.39
N ILE A 342 4.95 20.18 8.10
CA ILE A 342 3.98 19.25 8.67
C ILE A 342 4.66 18.49 9.80
N VAL A 343 3.96 18.37 10.91
CA VAL A 343 4.30 17.49 12.02
C VAL A 343 3.10 16.58 12.27
N TRP A 344 3.28 15.27 12.13
CA TRP A 344 2.24 14.28 12.40
C TRP A 344 2.64 13.45 13.60
N THR A 345 1.80 13.42 14.64
CA THR A 345 2.02 12.56 15.80
C THR A 345 0.71 12.00 16.36
N GLU A 346 0.64 10.68 16.47
CA GLU A 346 -0.50 9.93 17.03
C GLU A 346 -0.13 9.12 18.27
N ASP A 347 1.06 9.35 18.84
CA ASP A 347 1.48 8.70 20.07
C ASP A 347 0.59 9.15 21.24
N GLY A 348 0.14 8.23 22.10
CA GLY A 348 -0.70 8.54 23.26
C GLY A 348 0.07 9.25 24.38
N ASN A 349 1.36 8.96 24.51
CA ASN A 349 2.19 9.48 25.61
C ASN A 349 2.34 11.01 25.60
N MET A 350 1.82 11.65 26.66
CA MET A 350 1.85 13.11 26.82
C MET A 350 3.26 13.70 27.01
N THR A 351 4.22 12.91 27.49
CA THR A 351 5.64 13.32 27.55
C THR A 351 6.23 13.41 26.15
N SER A 352 5.94 12.43 25.30
CA SER A 352 6.37 12.44 23.90
C SER A 352 5.72 13.60 23.15
N PHE A 353 4.43 13.84 23.35
CA PHE A 353 3.75 15.02 22.80
C PHE A 353 4.40 16.35 23.25
N PHE A 354 4.77 16.48 24.53
CA PHE A 354 5.50 17.66 25.01
C PHE A 354 6.84 17.86 24.28
N HIS A 355 7.59 16.78 24.04
CA HIS A 355 8.87 16.86 23.32
C HIS A 355 8.69 17.22 21.85
N VAL A 356 7.64 16.72 21.18
CA VAL A 356 7.28 17.12 19.83
C VAL A 356 6.94 18.61 19.78
N MET A 357 6.10 19.12 20.70
CA MET A 357 5.77 20.55 20.77
C MET A 357 7.00 21.42 21.05
N LYS A 358 7.93 20.97 21.90
CA LYS A 358 9.21 21.67 22.12
C LYS A 358 10.08 21.71 20.86
N ALA A 359 10.05 20.66 20.04
CA ALA A 359 10.73 20.66 18.74
C ALA A 359 10.06 21.63 17.76
N CYS A 360 8.73 21.71 17.74
CA CYS A 360 7.98 22.71 16.96
C CYS A 360 8.32 24.14 17.39
N GLN A 361 8.41 24.41 18.70
CA GLN A 361 8.80 25.72 19.23
C GLN A 361 10.20 26.11 18.74
N LYS A 362 11.19 25.21 18.84
CA LYS A 362 12.55 25.45 18.32
C LYS A 362 12.57 25.72 16.82
N ALA A 363 11.77 24.97 16.05
CA ALA A 363 11.65 25.18 14.60
C ALA A 363 11.08 26.58 14.30
N LYS A 364 10.00 26.98 15.00
CA LYS A 364 9.41 28.33 14.91
C LYS A 364 10.44 29.42 15.21
N ASP A 365 11.20 29.24 16.27
CA ASP A 365 12.19 30.22 16.76
C ASP A 365 13.49 30.22 15.93
N GLY A 366 13.60 29.38 14.90
CA GLY A 366 14.78 29.30 14.03
C GLY A 366 16.01 28.63 14.67
N GLN A 367 15.84 27.95 15.80
CA GLN A 367 16.90 27.26 16.53
C GLN A 367 17.13 25.84 15.98
N GLY A 368 17.58 25.74 14.74
CA GLY A 368 17.96 24.47 14.09
C GLY A 368 19.47 24.23 14.14
N ARG A 369 19.90 22.96 14.29
CA ARG A 369 21.33 22.57 14.26
C ARG A 369 21.98 22.69 12.87
N ASN A 370 21.20 22.90 11.81
CA ASN A 370 21.70 22.93 10.44
C ASN A 370 21.41 24.29 9.76
N PRO A 371 22.41 25.14 9.51
CA PRO A 371 22.22 26.49 8.96
C PRO A 371 21.65 26.52 7.53
N SER A 372 21.70 25.41 6.78
CA SER A 372 21.06 25.23 5.46
C SER A 372 19.57 24.84 5.55
N LYS A 373 19.09 24.43 6.73
CA LYS A 373 17.68 24.12 7.02
C LYS A 373 17.11 25.15 8.01
N LYS A 374 17.24 26.46 7.72
CA LYS A 374 16.57 27.50 8.53
C LYS A 374 15.09 27.55 8.19
N TRP A 375 14.27 26.86 9.00
CA TRP A 375 12.80 26.85 8.91
C TRP A 375 12.15 28.00 9.70
N HIS A 376 12.77 29.19 9.70
CA HIS A 376 12.25 30.35 10.43
C HIS A 376 11.08 31.00 9.67
N ASN A 377 10.09 31.50 10.41
CA ASN A 377 8.91 32.23 9.89
C ASN A 377 7.95 31.42 8.99
N GLN A 378 7.92 30.10 9.08
CA GLN A 378 7.06 29.25 8.23
C GLN A 378 5.73 28.86 8.85
N ARG A 379 4.79 28.41 8.01
CA ARG A 379 3.56 27.77 8.46
C ARG A 379 3.86 26.38 9.02
N ILE A 380 3.25 26.05 10.16
CA ILE A 380 3.36 24.71 10.77
C ILE A 380 1.95 24.13 10.81
N TYR A 381 1.78 22.94 10.25
CA TYR A 381 0.60 22.11 10.43
C TYR A 381 0.92 21.01 11.45
N LEU A 382 0.16 20.97 12.54
CA LEU A 382 0.11 19.79 13.39
C LEU A 382 -1.03 18.90 12.89
N ILE A 383 -0.72 17.65 12.53
CA ILE A 383 -1.72 16.63 12.23
C ILE A 383 -1.76 15.68 13.43
N ARG A 384 -2.90 15.65 14.13
CA ARG A 384 -3.11 14.79 15.30
C ARG A 384 -4.58 14.59 15.59
N LYS A 385 -5.04 13.35 15.70
CA LYS A 385 -6.37 13.00 16.22
C LYS A 385 -6.34 12.70 17.71
N GLU A 386 -5.23 12.14 18.20
CA GLU A 386 -5.06 11.80 19.61
C GLU A 386 -5.25 12.98 20.58
N LYS A 387 -5.50 12.65 21.86
CA LYS A 387 -5.71 13.65 22.92
C LYS A 387 -4.54 14.63 22.99
N LEU A 388 -4.84 15.92 23.15
CA LEU A 388 -3.84 17.00 23.33
C LEU A 388 -3.46 17.23 24.80
N GLY A 389 -4.11 16.50 25.72
CA GLY A 389 -4.00 16.72 27.16
C GLY A 389 -4.89 17.87 27.67
N THR A 390 -4.57 18.36 28.87
CA THR A 390 -5.31 19.40 29.59
C THR A 390 -4.45 20.64 29.82
N SER A 391 -5.04 21.73 30.32
CA SER A 391 -4.32 22.97 30.67
C SER A 391 -3.16 22.80 31.65
N LYS A 392 -3.12 21.70 32.40
CA LYS A 392 -2.02 21.36 33.32
C LYS A 392 -0.81 20.74 32.61
N ASN A 393 -0.98 20.17 31.42
CA ASN A 393 0.08 19.51 30.68
C ASN A 393 0.95 20.55 29.95
N LYS A 394 2.27 20.49 30.15
CA LYS A 394 3.23 21.39 29.47
C LYS A 394 3.14 21.31 27.95
N GLY A 395 2.88 20.12 27.40
CA GLY A 395 2.69 19.94 25.96
C GLY A 395 1.48 20.71 25.43
N TYR A 396 0.36 20.68 26.15
CA TYR A 396 -0.84 21.45 25.81
C TYR A 396 -0.60 22.97 25.89
N GLN A 397 0.13 23.43 26.91
CA GLN A 397 0.49 24.86 27.04
C GLN A 397 1.31 25.33 25.82
N LEU A 398 2.35 24.58 25.43
CA LEU A 398 3.13 24.87 24.22
C LEU A 398 2.28 24.79 22.95
N PHE A 399 1.37 23.82 22.85
CA PHE A 399 0.43 23.73 21.73
C PHE A 399 -0.40 25.02 21.63
N GLN A 400 -0.99 25.49 22.72
CA GLN A 400 -1.74 26.74 22.72
C GLN A 400 -0.85 27.93 22.31
N GLU A 401 0.36 28.04 22.84
CA GLU A 401 1.29 29.12 22.47
C GLU A 401 1.66 29.14 20.98
N ILE A 402 1.75 27.98 20.33
CA ILE A 402 2.15 27.88 18.91
C ILE A 402 0.94 28.01 17.99
N PHE A 403 -0.20 27.40 18.33
CA PHE A 403 -1.34 27.20 17.43
C PHE A 403 -2.57 28.06 17.75
N SER A 404 -2.52 28.99 18.72
CA SER A 404 -3.64 29.92 18.99
C SER A 404 -3.87 30.97 17.90
N GLY A 405 -2.88 31.20 17.01
CA GLY A 405 -2.99 32.19 15.93
C GLY A 405 -3.31 31.56 14.57
N ASN A 406 -3.68 32.38 13.58
CA ASN A 406 -4.08 31.91 12.25
C ASN A 406 -2.96 31.34 11.38
N LYS A 407 -1.69 31.56 11.77
CA LYS A 407 -0.53 31.18 10.98
C LYS A 407 -0.25 29.68 11.03
N HIS A 408 -0.33 29.09 12.23
CA HIS A 408 -0.10 27.66 12.43
C HIS A 408 -1.46 26.98 12.62
N ARG A 409 -1.63 25.77 12.11
CA ARG A 409 -2.93 25.10 12.12
C ARG A 409 -2.84 23.70 12.70
N HIS A 410 -3.87 23.30 13.42
CA HIS A 410 -4.09 21.93 13.86
C HIS A 410 -5.14 21.29 12.96
N ILE A 411 -4.79 20.16 12.35
CA ILE A 411 -5.67 19.33 11.56
C ILE A 411 -5.92 18.02 12.32
N LYS A 412 -7.18 17.64 12.44
CA LYS A 412 -7.57 16.31 12.93
C LYS A 412 -7.79 15.41 11.71
N PRO A 413 -6.91 14.42 11.46
CA PRO A 413 -7.10 13.51 10.35
C PRO A 413 -8.30 12.61 10.60
N ASP A 414 -8.92 12.16 9.52
CA ASP A 414 -9.98 11.15 9.52
C ASP A 414 -9.48 9.83 8.91
N LEU A 415 -10.29 8.77 9.04
CA LEU A 415 -9.91 7.44 8.53
C LEU A 415 -9.87 7.38 7.00
N ILE A 416 -10.74 8.12 6.32
CA ILE A 416 -10.79 8.14 4.85
C ILE A 416 -9.51 8.79 4.31
N SER A 417 -9.03 9.86 4.94
CA SER A 417 -7.74 10.47 4.61
C SER A 417 -6.60 9.46 4.71
N VAL A 418 -6.53 8.69 5.81
CA VAL A 418 -5.49 7.67 6.01
C VAL A 418 -5.64 6.51 5.03
N GLN A 419 -6.87 6.12 4.69
CA GLN A 419 -7.16 5.09 3.70
C GLN A 419 -6.62 5.49 2.31
N HIS A 420 -6.80 6.74 1.87
CA HIS A 420 -6.22 7.22 0.60
C HIS A 420 -4.70 7.10 0.60
N LEU A 421 -4.06 7.58 1.68
CA LEU A 421 -2.60 7.57 1.81
C LEU A 421 -2.04 6.14 1.87
N GLU A 422 -2.67 5.24 2.62
CA GLU A 422 -2.28 3.81 2.70
C GLU A 422 -2.50 3.08 1.37
N THR A 423 -3.62 3.36 0.67
CA THR A 423 -3.91 2.77 -0.64
C THR A 423 -2.80 3.13 -1.62
N TYR A 424 -2.42 4.41 -1.67
CA TYR A 424 -1.34 4.85 -2.53
C TYR A 424 0.01 4.23 -2.12
N HIS A 425 0.30 4.17 -0.83
CA HIS A 425 1.52 3.53 -0.31
C HIS A 425 1.67 2.07 -0.74
N ARG A 426 0.59 1.28 -0.69
CA ARG A 426 0.58 -0.10 -1.18
C ARG A 426 0.91 -0.19 -2.67
N LEU A 427 0.33 0.70 -3.47
CA LEU A 427 0.60 0.77 -4.90
C LEU A 427 2.05 1.20 -5.19
N VAL A 428 2.62 2.14 -4.44
CA VAL A 428 4.03 2.54 -4.54
C VAL A 428 4.95 1.35 -4.21
N ASN A 429 4.65 0.63 -3.14
CA ASN A 429 5.40 -0.57 -2.75
C ASN A 429 5.38 -1.63 -3.85
N ALA A 430 4.19 -1.93 -4.39
CA ALA A 430 4.03 -2.86 -5.49
C ALA A 430 4.75 -2.37 -6.77
N ALA A 431 4.70 -1.07 -7.09
CA ALA A 431 5.32 -0.51 -8.29
C ALA A 431 6.85 -0.61 -8.25
N ALA A 432 7.47 -0.24 -7.12
CA ALA A 432 8.93 -0.32 -7.04
C ALA A 432 9.46 -1.74 -6.79
N GLY A 433 8.64 -2.65 -6.23
CA GLY A 433 8.88 -4.10 -6.31
C GLY A 433 8.71 -4.68 -7.73
N GLY A 434 8.20 -3.88 -8.67
CA GLY A 434 7.87 -4.30 -10.04
C GLY A 434 6.66 -5.23 -10.10
N GLU A 435 5.91 -5.38 -9.01
CA GLU A 435 4.76 -6.28 -8.85
C GLU A 435 3.45 -5.68 -9.32
N LEU A 436 3.38 -4.35 -9.40
CA LEU A 436 2.20 -3.64 -9.88
C LEU A 436 1.98 -3.92 -11.36
N VAL A 437 0.74 -4.28 -11.72
CA VAL A 437 0.32 -4.51 -13.10
C VAL A 437 -0.89 -3.64 -13.39
N ILE A 438 -0.74 -2.66 -14.28
CA ILE A 438 -1.86 -1.82 -14.75
C ILE A 438 -2.10 -2.17 -16.22
N GLY A 439 -3.26 -2.77 -16.50
CA GLY A 439 -3.55 -3.34 -17.81
C GLY A 439 -2.45 -4.31 -18.22
N THR A 440 -1.79 -4.05 -19.35
CA THR A 440 -0.69 -4.90 -19.84
C THR A 440 0.69 -4.33 -19.55
N LYS A 441 0.82 -3.41 -18.60
CA LYS A 441 2.08 -2.73 -18.26
C LYS A 441 2.45 -2.95 -16.79
N THR A 442 3.75 -2.95 -16.52
CA THR A 442 4.31 -2.94 -15.16
C THR A 442 4.92 -1.57 -14.91
N PRO A 443 4.13 -0.57 -14.49
CA PRO A 443 4.60 0.80 -14.32
C PRO A 443 5.68 0.89 -13.24
N HIS A 444 6.68 1.74 -13.47
CA HIS A 444 7.55 2.17 -12.37
C HIS A 444 6.82 3.23 -11.52
N VAL A 445 7.35 3.56 -10.34
CA VAL A 445 6.79 4.59 -9.44
C VAL A 445 6.49 5.92 -10.15
N LYS A 446 7.31 6.35 -11.12
CA LYS A 446 7.09 7.60 -11.86
C LYS A 446 5.87 7.52 -12.79
N ASP A 447 5.63 6.36 -13.40
CA ASP A 447 4.45 6.11 -14.23
C ASP A 447 3.20 6.05 -13.35
N LEU A 448 3.29 5.41 -12.18
CA LEU A 448 2.22 5.38 -11.18
C LEU A 448 1.84 6.80 -10.72
N GLN A 449 2.83 7.65 -10.41
CA GLN A 449 2.59 9.05 -10.05
C GLN A 449 1.88 9.81 -11.18
N ARG A 450 2.21 9.54 -12.45
CA ARG A 450 1.49 10.11 -13.59
C ARG A 450 0.03 9.66 -13.60
N PHE A 451 -0.24 8.36 -13.44
CA PHE A 451 -1.61 7.84 -13.38
C PHE A 451 -2.43 8.47 -12.25
N VAL A 452 -1.84 8.67 -11.07
CA VAL A 452 -2.49 9.33 -9.94
C VAL A 452 -2.93 10.76 -10.29
N ARG A 453 -2.07 11.52 -10.99
CA ARG A 453 -2.40 12.88 -11.40
C ARG A 453 -3.48 12.91 -12.50
N GLU A 454 -3.37 12.04 -13.49
CA GLU A 454 -4.30 12.00 -14.63
C GLU A 454 -5.70 11.50 -14.27
N SER A 455 -5.80 10.66 -13.24
CA SER A 455 -7.07 10.13 -12.74
C SER A 455 -7.67 10.95 -11.60
N GLU A 456 -6.88 11.85 -11.00
CA GLU A 456 -7.27 12.71 -9.88
C GLU A 456 -7.72 11.95 -8.61
N VAL A 457 -7.31 10.69 -8.44
CA VAL A 457 -7.76 9.82 -7.33
C VAL A 457 -7.41 10.34 -5.92
N LEU A 458 -6.45 11.25 -5.80
CA LEU A 458 -6.10 11.90 -4.53
C LEU A 458 -6.88 13.19 -4.26
N SER A 459 -7.65 13.69 -5.23
CA SER A 459 -8.43 14.94 -5.08
C SER A 459 -9.53 14.81 -4.02
N ASP A 460 -10.02 13.59 -3.79
CA ASP A 460 -11.07 13.29 -2.80
C ASP A 460 -10.53 13.08 -1.38
N CYS A 461 -9.20 13.17 -1.17
CA CYS A 461 -8.60 13.00 0.14
C CYS A 461 -8.83 14.24 1.03
N PRO A 462 -9.60 14.13 2.14
CA PRO A 462 -9.95 15.30 2.95
C PRO A 462 -8.74 15.99 3.58
N LEU A 463 -7.72 15.24 3.98
CA LEU A 463 -6.48 15.80 4.53
C LEU A 463 -5.71 16.63 3.50
N LEU A 464 -5.60 16.15 2.26
CA LEU A 464 -4.92 16.90 1.20
C LEU A 464 -5.70 18.17 0.82
N GLN A 465 -7.03 18.13 0.86
CA GLN A 465 -7.89 19.31 0.71
C GLN A 465 -7.69 20.32 1.86
N GLN A 466 -7.63 19.85 3.11
CA GLN A 466 -7.39 20.71 4.28
C GLN A 466 -6.00 21.36 4.29
N LEU A 467 -5.00 20.67 3.74
CA LEU A 467 -3.66 21.21 3.50
C LEU A 467 -3.61 22.22 2.34
N GLY A 468 -4.68 22.32 1.55
CA GLY A 468 -4.78 23.19 0.37
C GLY A 468 -3.96 22.71 -0.82
N LEU A 469 -3.66 21.41 -0.88
CA LEU A 469 -2.83 20.80 -1.94
C LEU A 469 -3.67 20.36 -3.14
N VAL A 470 -4.94 20.08 -2.91
CA VAL A 470 -5.92 19.74 -3.94
C VAL A 470 -7.20 20.58 -3.74
N PRO A 471 -7.98 20.86 -4.79
CA PRO A 471 -9.20 21.64 -4.69
C PRO A 471 -10.19 21.00 -3.71
N SER A 472 -10.70 21.78 -2.76
CA SER A 472 -11.82 21.31 -1.94
C SER A 472 -13.10 21.41 -2.75
N GLN A 473 -13.74 20.27 -3.00
CA GLN A 473 -15.10 20.23 -3.51
C GLN A 473 -16.04 20.75 -2.42
N LYS A 474 -16.30 22.07 -2.40
CA LYS A 474 -17.32 22.66 -1.52
C LYS A 474 -18.71 22.34 -2.06
N SER A 475 -19.42 21.39 -1.44
CA SER A 475 -20.75 21.59 -0.79
C SER A 475 -21.48 20.26 -0.57
N ILE A 476 -21.45 19.69 0.64
CA ILE A 476 -22.66 19.11 1.24
C ILE A 476 -22.70 19.55 2.69
N VAL A 477 -23.50 20.58 2.95
CA VAL A 477 -24.10 20.80 4.26
C VAL A 477 -24.95 19.57 4.52
N VAL A 478 -24.58 18.74 5.50
CA VAL A 478 -25.54 17.84 6.13
C VAL A 478 -26.42 18.73 6.99
N PRO A 479 -27.72 18.92 6.69
CA PRO A 479 -28.62 19.51 7.66
C PRO A 479 -28.80 18.45 8.74
N SER A 480 -28.36 18.77 9.95
CA SER A 480 -28.72 18.05 11.16
C SER A 480 -30.19 18.36 11.48
N ASP A 481 -31.11 17.71 10.77
CA ASP A 481 -32.52 17.62 11.16
C ASP A 481 -32.88 16.13 11.35
N PRO A 482 -33.31 15.69 12.54
CA PRO A 482 -33.56 14.26 12.82
C PRO A 482 -34.88 13.71 12.23
N ASP A 483 -35.61 14.45 11.40
CA ASP A 483 -36.99 14.14 11.04
C ASP A 483 -37.30 14.19 9.52
N ALA A 484 -36.46 13.55 8.71
CA ALA A 484 -36.77 13.30 7.30
C ALA A 484 -36.56 11.83 6.91
N THR A 485 -37.68 11.14 6.75
CA THR A 485 -37.81 9.84 6.08
C THR A 485 -37.12 9.83 4.70
N THR A 486 -36.21 8.87 4.51
CA THR A 486 -35.72 8.26 3.24
C THR A 486 -35.59 9.16 1.99
N PRO A 487 -34.37 9.40 1.47
CA PRO A 487 -34.21 9.85 0.10
C PRO A 487 -34.31 8.65 -0.85
N THR A 488 -35.41 8.52 -1.58
CA THR A 488 -35.67 7.43 -2.55
C THR A 488 -35.09 7.72 -3.95
N SER A 489 -34.19 8.70 -4.09
CA SER A 489 -33.58 9.06 -5.38
C SER A 489 -32.05 8.99 -5.27
N PRO A 490 -31.36 8.28 -6.18
CA PRO A 490 -29.90 8.23 -6.16
C PRO A 490 -29.31 9.63 -6.40
N SER A 491 -28.23 9.96 -5.68
CA SER A 491 -27.58 11.26 -5.85
C SER A 491 -26.92 11.35 -7.24
N PRO A 492 -26.82 12.56 -7.84
CA PRO A 492 -26.11 12.75 -9.11
C PRO A 492 -24.66 12.24 -9.10
N GLU A 493 -23.99 12.31 -7.94
CA GLU A 493 -22.63 11.81 -7.75
C GLU A 493 -22.57 10.28 -7.82
N SER A 494 -23.52 9.57 -7.20
CA SER A 494 -23.58 8.12 -7.26
C SER A 494 -23.82 7.61 -8.68
N LEU A 495 -24.65 8.31 -9.46
CA LEU A 495 -24.89 8.00 -10.87
C LEU A 495 -23.62 8.21 -11.72
N ALA A 496 -22.94 9.34 -11.54
CA ALA A 496 -21.69 9.63 -12.25
C ALA A 496 -20.56 8.63 -11.91
N MET A 497 -20.47 8.23 -10.64
CA MET A 497 -19.51 7.21 -10.18
C MET A 497 -19.77 5.86 -10.84
N ALA A 498 -21.03 5.43 -10.90
CA ALA A 498 -21.43 4.17 -11.54
C ALA A 498 -21.20 4.21 -13.07
N GLU A 499 -21.52 5.32 -13.74
CA GLU A 499 -21.24 5.50 -15.16
C GLU A 499 -19.75 5.39 -15.47
N ARG A 500 -18.90 6.10 -14.70
CA ARG A 500 -17.44 6.02 -14.84
C ARG A 500 -16.92 4.62 -14.59
N TYR A 501 -17.43 3.94 -13.56
CA TYR A 501 -17.06 2.56 -13.25
C TYR A 501 -17.40 1.61 -14.39
N ILE A 502 -18.63 1.69 -14.92
CA ILE A 502 -19.08 0.89 -16.06
C ILE A 502 -18.19 1.14 -17.27
N LEU A 503 -17.93 2.41 -17.61
CA LEU A 503 -17.07 2.76 -18.74
C LEU A 503 -15.65 2.21 -18.57
N ASN A 504 -15.08 2.27 -17.36
CA ASN A 504 -13.76 1.71 -17.09
C ASN A 504 -13.73 0.19 -17.26
N ILE A 505 -14.73 -0.54 -16.74
CA ILE A 505 -14.85 -1.99 -16.97
C ILE A 505 -14.94 -2.28 -18.47
N MET A 506 -15.81 -1.57 -19.19
CA MET A 506 -16.02 -1.79 -20.61
C MET A 506 -14.75 -1.49 -21.42
N THR A 507 -14.05 -0.41 -21.10
CA THR A 507 -12.79 -0.02 -21.74
C THR A 507 -11.70 -1.07 -21.54
N THR A 508 -11.63 -1.69 -20.35
CA THR A 508 -10.57 -2.65 -20.00
C THR A 508 -10.90 -4.08 -20.42
N GLN A 509 -12.16 -4.49 -20.35
CA GLN A 509 -12.58 -5.87 -20.65
C GLN A 509 -13.05 -6.06 -22.08
N SER A 510 -13.42 -4.97 -22.77
CA SER A 510 -13.99 -4.91 -24.13
C SER A 510 -15.33 -5.64 -24.33
N LEU A 511 -15.54 -6.76 -23.63
CA LEU A 511 -16.73 -7.59 -23.67
C LEU A 511 -17.06 -8.10 -22.26
N VAL A 512 -18.28 -7.85 -21.79
CA VAL A 512 -18.75 -8.25 -20.45
C VAL A 512 -20.21 -8.70 -20.52
N GLY A 513 -20.58 -9.70 -19.71
CA GLY A 513 -21.98 -10.10 -19.54
C GLY A 513 -22.76 -9.03 -18.77
N MET A 514 -23.99 -8.73 -19.21
CA MET A 514 -24.86 -7.72 -18.61
C MET A 514 -25.03 -7.94 -17.10
N GLN A 515 -25.39 -9.16 -16.69
CA GLN A 515 -25.60 -9.48 -15.27
C GLN A 515 -24.32 -9.28 -14.44
N VAL A 516 -23.17 -9.73 -14.95
CA VAL A 516 -21.88 -9.56 -14.26
C VAL A 516 -21.52 -8.08 -14.10
N LEU A 517 -21.81 -7.25 -15.11
CA LEU A 517 -21.56 -5.82 -15.05
C LEU A 517 -22.46 -5.13 -14.03
N VAL A 518 -23.73 -5.50 -13.97
CA VAL A 518 -24.69 -4.99 -12.97
C VAL A 518 -24.25 -5.40 -11.57
N GLU A 519 -23.99 -6.70 -11.34
CA GLU A 519 -23.56 -7.21 -10.03
C GLU A 519 -22.27 -6.53 -9.54
N ASN A 520 -21.25 -6.40 -10.39
CA ASN A 520 -20.01 -5.71 -10.05
C ASN A 520 -20.25 -4.21 -9.74
N THR A 521 -21.12 -3.55 -10.49
CA THR A 521 -21.43 -2.13 -10.28
C THR A 521 -22.23 -1.91 -9.00
N GLN A 522 -23.16 -2.81 -8.66
CA GLN A 522 -23.89 -2.76 -7.38
C GLN A 522 -22.97 -3.01 -6.18
N GLU A 523 -22.03 -3.95 -6.30
CA GLU A 523 -21.03 -4.17 -5.24
C GLU A 523 -20.14 -2.93 -5.05
N HIS A 524 -19.87 -2.19 -6.13
CA HIS A 524 -19.05 -0.98 -6.11
C HIS A 524 -19.82 0.27 -5.64
N VAL A 525 -21.10 0.38 -6.01
CA VAL A 525 -21.98 1.50 -5.66
C VAL A 525 -23.27 0.95 -5.03
N PRO A 526 -23.24 0.53 -3.74
CA PRO A 526 -24.37 -0.15 -3.09
C PRO A 526 -25.63 0.70 -2.94
N MET A 527 -25.54 2.01 -3.20
CA MET A 527 -26.66 2.94 -3.13
C MET A 527 -27.56 2.88 -4.38
N LEU A 528 -27.11 2.25 -5.46
CA LEU A 528 -27.90 2.09 -6.69
C LEU A 528 -28.53 0.70 -6.72
N ASP A 529 -29.80 0.65 -7.13
CA ASP A 529 -30.44 -0.62 -7.42
C ASP A 529 -30.10 -1.11 -8.84
N ALA A 530 -30.54 -2.32 -9.18
CA ALA A 530 -30.25 -2.89 -10.50
C ALA A 530 -30.89 -2.06 -11.63
N ASN A 531 -32.07 -1.48 -11.40
CA ASN A 531 -32.80 -0.71 -12.41
C ASN A 531 -32.09 0.61 -12.72
N ASP A 532 -31.54 1.28 -11.71
CA ASP A 532 -30.73 2.48 -11.88
C ASP A 532 -29.53 2.19 -12.79
N ILE A 533 -28.83 1.08 -12.53
CA ILE A 533 -27.66 0.67 -13.31
C ILE A 533 -28.04 0.25 -14.73
N PHE A 534 -29.17 -0.46 -14.91
CA PHE A 534 -29.72 -0.73 -16.24
C PHE A 534 -30.01 0.56 -16.99
N GLY A 535 -30.56 1.58 -16.31
CA GLY A 535 -30.80 2.90 -16.88
C GLY A 535 -29.52 3.57 -17.38
N ILE A 536 -28.43 3.50 -16.60
CA ILE A 536 -27.10 4.01 -17.00
C ILE A 536 -26.58 3.25 -18.23
N ILE A 537 -26.64 1.92 -18.23
CA ILE A 537 -26.18 1.11 -19.36
C ILE A 537 -26.98 1.43 -20.64
N GLN A 538 -28.31 1.58 -20.53
CA GLN A 538 -29.14 1.98 -21.67
C GLN A 538 -28.77 3.37 -22.20
N SER A 539 -28.49 4.33 -21.30
CA SER A 539 -27.98 5.66 -21.69
C SER A 539 -26.67 5.56 -22.46
N LEU A 540 -25.73 4.74 -21.97
CA LEU A 540 -24.45 4.48 -22.66
C LEU A 540 -24.63 3.78 -24.02
N CYS A 541 -25.66 2.93 -24.16
CA CYS A 541 -26.03 2.35 -25.45
C CYS A 541 -26.59 3.39 -26.42
N GLN A 542 -27.46 4.28 -25.95
CA GLN A 542 -27.98 5.39 -26.77
C GLN A 542 -26.87 6.35 -27.20
N ALA A 543 -25.87 6.57 -26.34
CA ALA A 543 -24.69 7.38 -26.63
C ALA A 543 -23.65 6.67 -27.52
N ASN A 544 -23.92 5.45 -28.01
CA ASN A 544 -22.98 4.62 -28.77
C ASN A 544 -21.62 4.41 -28.08
N ARG A 545 -21.61 4.35 -26.74
CA ARG A 545 -20.41 4.06 -25.94
C ARG A 545 -20.30 2.58 -25.60
N VAL A 546 -21.44 1.88 -25.57
CA VAL A 546 -21.58 0.44 -25.35
C VAL A 546 -22.59 -0.12 -26.35
N GLN A 547 -22.36 -1.31 -26.89
CA GLN A 547 -23.28 -2.00 -27.78
C GLN A 547 -23.71 -3.33 -27.18
N MET A 548 -25.01 -3.59 -27.14
CA MET A 548 -25.55 -4.90 -26.79
C MET A 548 -25.56 -5.80 -28.03
N LEU A 549 -24.85 -6.93 -27.97
CA LEU A 549 -24.65 -7.82 -29.13
C LEU A 549 -25.85 -8.72 -29.40
N ASP A 550 -26.55 -9.15 -28.36
CA ASP A 550 -27.79 -9.92 -28.48
C ASP A 550 -28.91 -9.31 -27.61
N PRO A 551 -29.66 -8.33 -28.14
CA PRO A 551 -30.75 -7.68 -27.41
C PRO A 551 -31.90 -8.61 -27.04
N ASN A 552 -32.03 -9.76 -27.71
CA ASN A 552 -33.14 -10.70 -27.53
C ASN A 552 -32.80 -11.86 -26.60
N ALA A 553 -31.53 -12.00 -26.20
CA ALA A 553 -31.12 -12.96 -25.19
C ALA A 553 -31.69 -12.61 -23.81
N GLN A 554 -31.86 -13.62 -22.95
CA GLN A 554 -32.15 -13.42 -21.53
C GLN A 554 -31.02 -12.60 -20.87
N PRO A 555 -31.30 -11.77 -19.85
CA PRO A 555 -30.29 -10.90 -19.22
C PRO A 555 -29.00 -11.63 -18.77
N GLU A 556 -29.12 -12.88 -18.32
CA GLU A 556 -28.01 -13.77 -17.95
C GLU A 556 -27.09 -14.15 -19.13
N ASN A 557 -27.59 -14.06 -20.36
CA ASN A 557 -26.89 -14.38 -21.61
C ASN A 557 -26.60 -13.14 -22.47
N GLN A 558 -27.01 -11.94 -22.03
CA GLN A 558 -26.77 -10.70 -22.76
C GLN A 558 -25.29 -10.30 -22.65
N LEU A 559 -24.68 -10.02 -23.80
CA LEU A 559 -23.30 -9.55 -23.88
C LEU A 559 -23.27 -8.08 -24.31
N LEU A 560 -22.45 -7.30 -23.60
CA LEU A 560 -22.14 -5.92 -23.90
C LEU A 560 -20.74 -5.83 -24.47
N CYS A 561 -20.58 -5.05 -25.54
CA CYS A 561 -19.32 -4.74 -26.19
C CYS A 561 -19.01 -3.25 -26.04
N PHE A 562 -17.76 -2.90 -25.79
CA PHE A 562 -17.32 -1.51 -25.76
C PHE A 562 -17.23 -0.95 -27.18
N VAL A 563 -17.72 0.28 -27.38
CA VAL A 563 -17.57 1.02 -28.64
C VAL A 563 -16.54 2.13 -28.40
N PRO A 564 -15.32 2.01 -28.97
CA PRO A 564 -14.33 3.07 -28.92
C PRO A 564 -14.88 4.35 -29.55
N ALA A 565 -14.61 5.49 -28.93
CA ALA A 565 -15.05 6.80 -29.42
C ALA A 565 -14.30 7.25 -30.67
#